data_AF-A0AAW4W2A3-F1
#
_entry.id   AF-A0AAW4W2A3-F1
#
_cell.length_a   1.000
_cell.length_b   1.000
_cell.length_c   1.000
_cell.angle_alpha   90.00
_cell.angle_beta   90.00
_cell.angle_gamma   90.00
#
_symmetry.space_group_name_H-M   'P 1'
#
loop_
_entity.id
_entity.type
_entity.pdbx_description
1 polymer ?
#
loop_
_entity_poly.entity_id
_entity_poly.type
_entity_poly.pdbx_seq_one_letter_code
_entity_poly.pdbx_strand_id
1 'polypeptide(L)'
;MSETRICANCGEEHSIDQMFEVEGDWLCEDCADRLTVICDHCNERIYEENAVEDDTHILYDHCFDEYYVRCEDCNRIIHRDRAYWNGDDNAYCASCWDKHCEVIHEYNYTPDLVFHGKGLRHFGVELEIDDGGTVNSNAQKLLDIANASAENLYIKTDGSLAAGTCGLHVHISRLAFGCTYEQQEAAIARLLYFVEKFWAELLRFSRRTQSQMNRWAARYGIRLTPSEQMNHAKNSCAGRYTAVNLTNADTVEIRMFRGTLKLNTLKATLQMVNHLVEVAVSMSDTAVQELSWFDFLDDVTEPELIQYLKERRLYVNEPVSASEEE
;
A
#
# COMPACT_ATOMS: atom_id res chain seq x y z
N MET A 1 -7.90 50.59 -45.17
CA MET A 1 -9.30 50.11 -45.11
C MET A 1 -9.31 49.08 -44.00
N SER A 2 -10.19 49.21 -43.01
CA SER A 2 -10.44 48.12 -42.07
C SER A 2 -11.05 46.96 -42.84
N GLU A 3 -10.50 45.76 -42.71
CA GLU A 3 -11.11 44.58 -43.31
C GLU A 3 -12.40 44.23 -42.55
N THR A 4 -13.45 43.92 -43.29
CA THR A 4 -14.79 43.63 -42.75
C THR A 4 -15.25 42.22 -43.16
N ARG A 5 -16.13 41.62 -42.37
CA ARG A 5 -16.80 40.35 -42.67
C ARG A 5 -18.28 40.41 -42.30
N ILE A 6 -19.07 39.53 -42.92
CA ILE A 6 -20.51 39.38 -42.64
C ILE A 6 -20.67 38.32 -41.56
N CYS A 7 -21.43 38.64 -40.50
CA CYS A 7 -21.77 37.69 -39.45
C CYS A 7 -22.66 36.56 -40.00
N ALA A 8 -22.26 35.31 -39.76
CA ALA A 8 -22.98 34.13 -40.26
C ALA A 8 -24.41 33.99 -39.70
N ASN A 9 -24.67 34.52 -38.49
CA ASN A 9 -25.98 34.43 -37.85
C ASN A 9 -26.91 35.63 -38.16
N CYS A 10 -26.47 36.88 -37.98
CA CYS A 10 -27.34 38.05 -38.16
C CYS A 10 -27.29 38.67 -39.56
N GLY A 11 -26.27 38.34 -40.36
CA GLY A 11 -26.09 38.87 -41.71
C GLY A 11 -25.60 40.32 -41.80
N GLU A 12 -25.28 40.96 -40.67
CA GLU A 12 -24.71 42.32 -40.63
C GLU A 12 -23.19 42.31 -40.88
N GLU A 13 -22.66 43.43 -41.38
CA GLU A 13 -21.24 43.62 -41.68
C GLU A 13 -20.51 44.26 -40.48
N HIS A 14 -19.43 43.64 -40.03
CA HIS A 14 -18.63 44.09 -38.89
C HIS A 14 -17.13 44.16 -39.25
N SER A 15 -16.37 44.93 -38.47
CA SER A 15 -14.90 44.94 -38.56
C SER A 15 -14.35 43.59 -38.10
N ILE A 16 -13.40 43.00 -38.84
CA ILE A 16 -12.79 41.69 -38.49
C ILE A 16 -12.27 41.66 -37.06
N ASP A 17 -11.67 42.76 -36.59
CA ASP A 17 -11.09 42.87 -35.23
C ASP A 17 -12.14 42.75 -34.10
N GLN A 18 -13.44 42.79 -34.43
CA GLN A 18 -14.57 42.67 -33.50
C GLN A 18 -15.37 41.38 -33.71
N MET A 19 -14.84 40.45 -34.50
CA MET A 19 -15.51 39.19 -34.82
C MET A 19 -14.77 37.99 -34.25
N PHE A 20 -15.51 36.91 -34.01
CA PHE A 20 -15.03 35.65 -33.48
C PHE A 20 -15.16 34.57 -34.55
N GLU A 21 -14.09 33.81 -34.76
CA GLU A 21 -14.11 32.61 -35.59
C GLU A 21 -14.52 31.40 -34.74
N VAL A 22 -15.56 30.68 -35.16
CA VAL A 22 -16.15 29.54 -34.44
C VAL A 22 -16.46 28.47 -35.47
N GLU A 23 -15.78 27.32 -35.38
CA GLU A 23 -15.96 26.18 -36.29
C GLU A 23 -15.90 26.54 -37.80
N GLY A 24 -15.15 27.60 -38.14
CA GLY A 24 -15.01 28.11 -39.52
C GLY A 24 -16.00 29.22 -39.91
N ASP A 25 -17.00 29.49 -39.08
CA ASP A 25 -17.92 30.62 -39.23
C ASP A 25 -17.39 31.87 -38.52
N TRP A 26 -17.83 33.05 -38.98
CA TRP A 26 -17.49 34.33 -38.37
C TRP A 26 -18.72 34.95 -37.74
N LEU A 27 -18.68 35.19 -36.43
CA LEU A 27 -19.78 35.76 -35.65
C LEU A 27 -19.38 37.14 -35.10
N CYS A 28 -20.33 38.07 -35.07
CA CYS A 28 -20.16 39.29 -34.28
C CYS A 28 -20.23 38.97 -32.78
N GLU A 29 -19.72 39.87 -31.93
CA GLU A 29 -19.69 39.75 -30.46
C GLU A 29 -21.04 39.32 -29.87
N ASP A 30 -22.13 40.03 -30.19
CA ASP A 30 -23.48 39.71 -29.69
C ASP A 30 -23.96 38.30 -30.07
N CYS A 31 -23.61 37.83 -31.27
CA CYS A 31 -23.99 36.49 -31.73
C CYS A 31 -23.11 35.42 -31.08
N ALA A 32 -21.80 35.66 -30.95
CA ALA A 32 -20.88 34.77 -30.28
C ALA A 32 -21.28 34.59 -28.81
N ASP A 33 -21.55 35.67 -28.08
CA ASP A 33 -21.90 35.61 -26.66
C ASP A 33 -23.22 34.89 -26.38
N ARG A 34 -24.15 34.88 -27.34
CA ARG A 34 -25.47 34.25 -27.18
C ARG A 34 -25.52 32.80 -27.64
N LEU A 35 -24.70 32.41 -28.61
CA LEU A 35 -24.83 31.12 -29.32
C LEU A 35 -23.69 30.14 -29.03
N THR A 36 -22.65 30.60 -28.35
CA THR A 36 -21.41 29.83 -28.20
C THR A 36 -20.95 29.80 -26.76
N VAL A 37 -20.23 28.74 -26.44
CA VAL A 37 -19.62 28.51 -25.13
C VAL A 37 -18.13 28.21 -25.31
N ILE A 38 -17.36 28.26 -24.22
CA ILE A 38 -15.94 27.90 -24.22
C ILE A 38 -15.81 26.50 -23.62
N CYS A 39 -15.16 25.59 -24.35
CA CYS A 39 -14.86 24.26 -23.84
C CYS A 39 -13.84 24.35 -22.70
N ASP A 40 -14.15 23.77 -21.54
CA ASP A 40 -13.28 23.77 -20.36
C ASP A 40 -11.98 22.98 -20.56
N HIS A 41 -11.94 22.07 -21.54
CA HIS A 41 -10.77 21.23 -21.82
C HIS A 41 -9.80 21.87 -22.81
N CYS A 42 -10.27 22.17 -24.03
CA CYS A 42 -9.42 22.71 -25.10
C CYS A 42 -9.40 24.25 -25.17
N ASN A 43 -10.28 24.92 -24.42
CA ASN A 43 -10.44 26.38 -24.41
C ASN A 43 -10.84 26.96 -25.79
N GLU A 44 -11.38 26.13 -26.67
CA GLU A 44 -11.96 26.56 -27.95
C GLU A 44 -13.39 27.06 -27.75
N ARG A 45 -13.78 28.06 -28.56
CA ARG A 45 -15.16 28.53 -28.64
C ARG A 45 -15.93 27.62 -29.60
N ILE A 46 -17.06 27.10 -29.14
CA ILE A 46 -17.90 26.13 -29.87
C ILE A 46 -19.36 26.56 -29.81
N TYR A 47 -20.18 26.11 -30.75
CA TYR A 47 -21.61 26.31 -30.64
C TYR A 47 -22.19 25.55 -29.44
N GLU A 48 -23.17 26.15 -28.75
CA GLU A 48 -23.82 25.54 -27.57
C GLU A 48 -24.44 24.17 -27.89
N GLU A 49 -24.94 23.97 -29.11
CA GLU A 49 -25.50 22.69 -29.56
C GLU A 49 -24.46 21.56 -29.69
N ASN A 50 -23.18 21.92 -29.81
CA ASN A 50 -22.06 20.97 -29.88
C ASN A 50 -21.41 20.73 -28.50
N ALA A 51 -21.95 21.37 -27.45
CA ALA A 51 -21.45 21.21 -26.10
C ALA A 51 -22.11 20.03 -25.38
N VAL A 52 -21.30 19.25 -24.67
CA VAL A 52 -21.71 18.29 -23.67
C VAL A 52 -21.44 18.89 -22.30
N GLU A 53 -22.49 19.13 -21.52
CA GLU A 53 -22.37 19.84 -20.25
C GLU A 53 -23.00 19.13 -19.04
N ASP A 54 -22.56 19.56 -17.86
CA ASP A 54 -23.20 19.34 -16.55
C ASP A 54 -22.99 20.57 -15.66
N ASP A 55 -23.37 20.49 -14.38
CA ASP A 55 -23.21 21.59 -13.41
C ASP A 55 -21.75 22.06 -13.20
N THR A 56 -20.76 21.32 -13.72
CA THR A 56 -19.33 21.53 -13.45
C THR A 56 -18.45 21.65 -14.69
N HIS A 57 -18.89 21.15 -15.84
CA HIS A 57 -18.11 21.16 -17.08
C HIS A 57 -18.97 21.54 -18.27
N ILE A 58 -18.40 22.30 -19.19
CA ILE A 58 -18.88 22.51 -20.56
C ILE A 58 -17.79 22.02 -21.50
N LEU A 59 -18.06 20.97 -22.27
CA LEU A 59 -17.05 20.32 -23.11
C LEU A 59 -17.51 20.27 -24.56
N TYR A 60 -16.57 20.43 -25.50
CA TYR A 60 -16.82 20.07 -26.88
C TYR A 60 -17.01 18.54 -26.98
N ASP A 61 -17.94 18.08 -27.82
CA ASP A 61 -18.25 16.66 -28.03
C ASP A 61 -17.01 15.76 -28.18
N HIS A 62 -16.03 16.17 -28.97
CA HIS A 62 -14.81 15.40 -29.20
C HIS A 62 -13.95 15.31 -27.93
N CYS A 63 -13.85 16.40 -27.16
CA CYS A 63 -13.14 16.42 -25.90
C CYS A 63 -13.83 15.50 -24.90
N PHE A 64 -15.17 15.53 -24.85
CA PHE A 64 -15.95 14.64 -24.01
C PHE A 64 -15.71 13.17 -24.38
N ASP A 65 -15.85 12.81 -25.65
CA ASP A 65 -15.70 11.43 -26.12
C ASP A 65 -14.31 10.87 -25.85
N GLU A 66 -13.26 11.68 -26.05
CA GLU A 66 -11.87 11.24 -25.89
C GLU A 66 -11.44 11.17 -24.42
N TYR A 67 -11.75 12.19 -23.61
CA TYR A 67 -11.15 12.35 -22.28
C TYR A 67 -12.12 12.19 -21.10
N TYR A 68 -13.43 12.16 -21.35
CA TYR A 68 -14.45 12.15 -20.30
C TYR A 68 -15.46 11.01 -20.49
N VAL A 69 -16.27 10.80 -19.46
CA VAL A 69 -17.39 9.85 -19.44
C VAL A 69 -18.43 10.35 -18.42
N ARG A 70 -19.68 9.88 -18.51
CA ARG A 70 -20.69 10.14 -17.48
C ARG A 70 -20.72 9.03 -16.44
N CYS A 71 -20.86 9.41 -15.18
CA CYS A 71 -21.10 8.47 -14.09
C CYS A 71 -22.47 7.81 -14.26
N GLU A 72 -22.54 6.48 -14.22
CA GLU A 72 -23.77 5.71 -14.45
C GLU A 72 -24.90 6.08 -13.48
N ASP A 73 -24.59 6.31 -12.20
CA ASP A 73 -25.62 6.57 -11.19
C ASP A 73 -26.13 8.01 -11.14
N CYS A 74 -25.24 8.98 -11.38
CA CYS A 74 -25.52 10.40 -11.11
C CYS A 74 -25.36 11.30 -12.32
N ASN A 75 -24.98 10.71 -13.47
CA ASN A 75 -24.82 11.36 -14.77
C ASN A 75 -23.77 12.49 -14.83
N ARG A 76 -23.00 12.70 -13.76
CA ARG A 76 -21.92 13.68 -13.69
C ARG A 76 -20.79 13.34 -14.66
N ILE A 77 -20.28 14.36 -15.35
CA ILE A 77 -19.11 14.28 -16.23
C ILE A 77 -17.85 14.09 -15.37
N ILE A 78 -17.08 13.05 -15.69
CA ILE A 78 -15.83 12.68 -15.02
C ILE A 78 -14.74 12.46 -16.06
N HIS A 79 -13.54 12.96 -15.79
CA HIS A 79 -12.37 12.62 -16.60
C HIS A 79 -12.10 11.12 -16.50
N ARG A 80 -11.79 10.46 -17.62
CA ARG A 80 -11.61 8.99 -17.69
C ARG A 80 -10.56 8.48 -16.69
N ASP A 81 -9.43 9.19 -16.54
CA ASP A 81 -8.39 8.86 -15.54
C ASP A 81 -8.83 8.96 -14.07
N ARG A 82 -10.00 9.54 -13.81
CA ARG A 82 -10.58 9.67 -12.46
C ARG A 82 -11.85 8.82 -12.29
N ALA A 83 -12.29 8.13 -13.34
CA ALA A 83 -13.44 7.26 -13.33
C ALA A 83 -13.07 5.88 -12.79
N TYR A 84 -14.00 5.29 -12.04
CA TYR A 84 -13.91 3.91 -11.59
C TYR A 84 -14.77 3.04 -12.51
N TRP A 85 -14.24 1.90 -12.96
CA TRP A 85 -14.89 1.05 -13.94
C TRP A 85 -15.24 -0.30 -13.32
N ASN A 86 -16.47 -0.79 -13.53
CA ASN A 86 -16.84 -2.16 -13.16
C ASN A 86 -16.52 -3.16 -14.29
N GLY A 87 -16.78 -4.45 -14.05
CA GLY A 87 -16.54 -5.50 -15.04
C GLY A 87 -17.44 -5.46 -16.29
N ASP A 88 -18.44 -4.58 -16.30
CA ASP A 88 -19.39 -4.38 -17.40
C ASP A 88 -19.15 -3.02 -18.12
N ASP A 89 -17.95 -2.44 -17.99
CA ASP A 89 -17.54 -1.16 -18.59
C ASP A 89 -18.38 0.06 -18.17
N ASN A 90 -19.08 0.00 -17.03
CA ASN A 90 -19.79 1.17 -16.49
C ASN A 90 -18.84 2.04 -15.68
N ALA A 91 -18.92 3.36 -15.90
CA ALA A 91 -18.09 4.34 -15.22
C ALA A 91 -18.80 4.95 -14.00
N TYR A 92 -18.07 5.13 -12.91
CA TYR A 92 -18.58 5.71 -11.67
C TYR A 92 -17.65 6.81 -11.17
N CYS A 93 -18.23 7.87 -10.59
CA CYS A 93 -17.49 8.80 -9.76
C CYS A 93 -17.17 8.16 -8.39
N ALA A 94 -16.17 8.68 -7.67
CA ALA A 94 -15.70 8.11 -6.40
C ALA A 94 -16.83 7.84 -5.39
N SER A 95 -17.74 8.80 -5.20
CA SER A 95 -18.85 8.68 -4.23
C SER A 95 -19.89 7.62 -4.60
N CYS A 96 -20.05 7.35 -5.90
CA CYS A 96 -20.95 6.32 -6.41
C CYS A 96 -20.27 4.95 -6.33
N TRP A 97 -19.00 4.86 -6.75
CA TRP A 97 -18.19 3.65 -6.61
C TRP A 97 -18.16 3.13 -5.16
N ASP A 98 -18.04 4.03 -4.19
CA ASP A 98 -18.03 3.70 -2.77
C ASP A 98 -19.29 2.97 -2.28
N LYS A 99 -20.42 3.09 -2.99
CA LYS A 99 -21.68 2.41 -2.68
C LYS A 99 -21.86 1.09 -3.43
N HIS A 100 -21.20 0.93 -4.58
CA HIS A 100 -21.41 -0.19 -5.50
C HIS A 100 -20.37 -1.29 -5.39
N CYS A 101 -19.16 -0.98 -4.90
CA CYS A 101 -18.06 -1.94 -4.90
C CYS A 101 -17.65 -2.37 -3.49
N GLU A 102 -17.33 -3.65 -3.34
CA GLU A 102 -16.76 -4.24 -2.13
C GLU A 102 -15.30 -4.65 -2.41
N VAL A 103 -14.43 -3.65 -2.55
CA VAL A 103 -12.97 -3.91 -2.74
C VAL A 103 -12.26 -4.17 -1.41
N ILE A 104 -12.86 -3.70 -0.32
CA ILE A 104 -12.38 -3.94 1.04
C ILE A 104 -13.11 -5.16 1.59
N HIS A 105 -12.40 -6.27 1.71
CA HIS A 105 -12.98 -7.51 2.20
C HIS A 105 -13.29 -7.48 3.70
N GLU A 106 -14.15 -8.41 4.14
CA GLU A 106 -14.38 -8.64 5.56
C GLU A 106 -13.12 -9.15 6.27
N TYR A 107 -13.03 -8.92 7.58
CA TYR A 107 -11.89 -9.28 8.41
C TYR A 107 -11.44 -10.75 8.32
N ASN A 108 -12.37 -11.68 8.08
CA ASN A 108 -12.07 -13.12 8.00
C ASN A 108 -11.61 -13.56 6.60
N TYR A 109 -11.59 -12.67 5.62
CA TYR A 109 -11.18 -12.99 4.26
C TYR A 109 -9.68 -13.33 4.22
N THR A 110 -9.37 -14.48 3.63
CA THR A 110 -8.00 -14.92 3.33
C THR A 110 -8.03 -15.54 1.94
N PRO A 111 -7.36 -14.94 0.94
CA PRO A 111 -7.26 -15.52 -0.39
C PRO A 111 -6.26 -16.68 -0.41
N ASP A 112 -6.25 -17.43 -1.51
CA ASP A 112 -5.15 -18.35 -1.80
C ASP A 112 -3.86 -17.53 -2.01
N LEU A 113 -2.80 -17.85 -1.26
CA LEU A 113 -1.56 -17.08 -1.31
C LEU A 113 -0.78 -17.34 -2.61
N VAL A 114 -0.50 -16.28 -3.35
CA VAL A 114 0.39 -16.32 -4.52
C VAL A 114 1.81 -15.97 -4.09
N PHE A 115 2.71 -16.95 -4.13
CA PHE A 115 4.14 -16.75 -3.83
C PHE A 115 4.89 -16.37 -5.10
N HIS A 116 5.35 -15.12 -5.16
CA HIS A 116 6.07 -14.57 -6.31
C HIS A 116 7.58 -14.83 -6.24
N GLY A 117 8.19 -15.14 -7.39
CA GLY A 117 9.64 -15.29 -7.52
C GLY A 117 10.11 -16.74 -7.59
N LYS A 118 11.41 -16.95 -7.36
CA LYS A 118 12.06 -18.27 -7.35
C LYS A 118 12.62 -18.55 -5.97
N GLY A 119 12.66 -19.83 -5.60
CA GLY A 119 13.20 -20.28 -4.31
C GLY A 119 12.11 -20.65 -3.32
N LEU A 120 12.51 -20.99 -2.09
CA LEU A 120 11.59 -21.45 -1.04
C LEU A 120 11.24 -20.35 -0.04
N ARG A 121 12.07 -19.31 0.04
CA ARG A 121 11.94 -18.20 0.97
C ARG A 121 11.16 -17.06 0.33
N HIS A 122 9.97 -16.82 0.86
CA HIS A 122 9.10 -15.72 0.44
C HIS A 122 8.68 -14.92 1.66
N PHE A 123 8.52 -13.61 1.48
CA PHE A 123 8.03 -12.70 2.50
C PHE A 123 6.74 -12.04 2.04
N GLY A 124 5.77 -11.96 2.94
CA GLY A 124 4.55 -11.17 2.79
C GLY A 124 4.48 -10.11 3.89
N VAL A 125 3.78 -9.01 3.63
CA VAL A 125 3.63 -7.92 4.59
C VAL A 125 2.15 -7.62 4.79
N GLU A 126 1.71 -7.62 6.05
CA GLU A 126 0.44 -7.05 6.46
C GLU A 126 0.74 -5.68 7.09
N LEU A 127 0.27 -4.60 6.45
CA LEU A 127 0.41 -3.24 6.95
C LEU A 127 -0.95 -2.72 7.39
N GLU A 128 -1.12 -2.54 8.70
CA GLU A 128 -2.33 -1.95 9.26
C GLU A 128 -2.33 -0.43 9.07
N ILE A 129 -3.46 0.13 8.64
CA ILE A 129 -3.66 1.57 8.42
C ILE A 129 -4.84 2.02 9.27
N ASP A 130 -4.62 3.01 10.12
CA ASP A 130 -5.63 3.63 10.98
C ASP A 130 -5.90 5.08 10.52
N ASP A 131 -7.02 5.65 10.96
CA ASP A 131 -7.52 6.98 10.58
C ASP A 131 -7.76 7.20 9.06
N GLY A 132 -7.58 6.18 8.23
CA GLY A 132 -7.79 6.23 6.77
C GLY A 132 -9.24 6.01 6.32
N GLY A 133 -10.11 5.55 7.23
CA GLY A 133 -11.49 5.17 6.94
C GLY A 133 -11.62 3.91 6.07
N THR A 134 -12.87 3.51 5.80
CA THR A 134 -13.22 2.36 4.93
C THR A 134 -13.76 2.91 3.61
N VAL A 135 -12.88 3.41 2.75
CA VAL A 135 -13.23 4.10 1.50
C VAL A 135 -12.81 3.26 0.30
N ASN A 136 -13.77 2.67 -0.43
CA ASN A 136 -13.50 1.75 -1.54
C ASN A 136 -12.74 2.42 -2.70
N SER A 137 -13.02 3.68 -2.98
CA SER A 137 -12.36 4.46 -4.03
C SER A 137 -10.87 4.71 -3.75
N ASN A 138 -10.47 4.85 -2.48
CA ASN A 138 -9.07 4.91 -2.07
C ASN A 138 -8.41 3.53 -2.09
N ALA A 139 -9.11 2.50 -1.61
CA ALA A 139 -8.62 1.12 -1.65
C ALA A 139 -8.39 0.65 -3.10
N GLN A 140 -9.30 0.96 -4.02
CA GLN A 140 -9.16 0.64 -5.44
C GLN A 140 -7.91 1.27 -6.05
N LYS A 141 -7.62 2.55 -5.76
CA LYS A 141 -6.37 3.18 -6.23
C LYS A 141 -5.12 2.45 -5.76
N LEU A 142 -5.10 1.97 -4.52
CA LEU A 142 -3.98 1.19 -4.00
C LEU A 142 -3.88 -0.17 -4.70
N LEU A 143 -5.01 -0.83 -4.95
CA LEU A 143 -5.07 -2.09 -5.69
C LEU A 143 -4.61 -1.92 -7.14
N ASP A 144 -5.05 -0.86 -7.83
CA ASP A 144 -4.65 -0.58 -9.21
C ASP A 144 -3.12 -0.40 -9.32
N ILE A 145 -2.52 0.33 -8.39
CA ILE A 145 -1.07 0.53 -8.35
C ILE A 145 -0.34 -0.77 -8.00
N ALA A 146 -0.77 -1.46 -6.94
CA ALA A 146 -0.07 -2.63 -6.44
C ALA A 146 -0.22 -3.84 -7.38
N ASN A 147 -1.38 -3.98 -8.04
CA ASN A 147 -1.73 -5.15 -8.83
C ASN A 147 -1.60 -4.95 -10.34
N ALA A 148 -1.04 -3.81 -10.79
CA ALA A 148 -0.92 -3.47 -12.22
C ALA A 148 -0.27 -4.57 -13.08
N SER A 149 0.66 -5.34 -12.51
CA SER A 149 1.42 -6.39 -13.24
C SER A 149 1.23 -7.82 -12.70
N ALA A 150 0.68 -7.99 -11.51
CA ALA A 150 0.48 -9.27 -10.83
C ALA A 150 -0.42 -9.10 -9.60
N GLU A 151 -1.02 -10.17 -9.11
CA GLU A 151 -1.78 -10.14 -7.85
C GLU A 151 -0.85 -10.04 -6.63
N ASN A 152 -0.67 -8.83 -6.09
CA ASN A 152 0.31 -8.52 -5.03
C ASN A 152 -0.34 -8.06 -3.72
N LEU A 153 -1.53 -7.47 -3.78
CA LEU A 153 -2.21 -6.82 -2.65
C LEU A 153 -3.70 -7.17 -2.66
N TYR A 154 -4.22 -7.47 -1.48
CA TYR A 154 -5.65 -7.44 -1.19
C TYR A 154 -5.86 -6.59 0.07
N ILE A 155 -7.06 -6.03 0.24
CA ILE A 155 -7.38 -5.15 1.36
C ILE A 155 -8.55 -5.75 2.12
N LYS A 156 -8.45 -5.81 3.45
CA LYS A 156 -9.51 -6.28 4.35
C LYS A 156 -9.69 -5.31 5.51
N THR A 157 -10.89 -5.31 6.07
CA THR A 157 -11.19 -4.62 7.33
C THR A 157 -10.44 -5.26 8.50
N ASP A 158 -10.05 -4.45 9.49
CA ASP A 158 -9.53 -4.95 10.76
C ASP A 158 -10.35 -4.38 11.92
N GLY A 159 -11.07 -5.27 12.62
CA GLY A 159 -11.90 -4.93 13.77
C GLY A 159 -11.12 -4.62 15.05
N SER A 160 -9.79 -4.73 15.04
CA SER A 160 -8.93 -4.55 16.22
C SER A 160 -8.13 -3.24 16.24
N LEU A 161 -8.26 -2.42 15.20
CA LEU A 161 -7.57 -1.13 15.12
C LEU A 161 -8.16 -0.12 16.12
N ALA A 162 -7.28 0.51 16.89
CA ALA A 162 -7.59 1.64 17.74
C ALA A 162 -6.51 2.72 17.54
N ALA A 163 -6.92 3.98 17.55
CA ALA A 163 -6.07 5.17 17.37
C ALA A 163 -4.63 4.97 17.86
N GLY A 164 -3.71 4.75 16.92
CA GLY A 164 -2.26 4.70 17.17
C GLY A 164 -1.66 3.33 17.52
N THR A 165 -2.36 2.22 17.26
CA THR A 165 -1.85 0.86 17.51
C THR A 165 -1.50 0.02 16.28
N CYS A 166 -1.48 0.60 15.07
CA CYS A 166 -1.18 -0.13 13.83
C CYS A 166 0.07 -0.99 13.92
N GLY A 167 -0.03 -2.20 13.38
CA GLY A 167 1.02 -3.17 13.19
C GLY A 167 1.63 -3.17 11.80
N LEU A 168 2.85 -3.72 11.77
CA LEU A 168 3.50 -4.22 10.57
C LEU A 168 3.80 -5.69 10.86
N HIS A 169 3.04 -6.60 10.25
CA HIS A 169 3.29 -8.04 10.37
C HIS A 169 4.06 -8.53 9.17
N VAL A 170 5.06 -9.37 9.40
CA VAL A 170 5.85 -9.98 8.34
C VAL A 170 5.57 -11.48 8.34
N HIS A 171 5.01 -11.96 7.22
CA HIS A 171 4.79 -13.36 6.96
C HIS A 171 6.01 -13.95 6.27
N ILE A 172 6.43 -15.13 6.72
CA ILE A 172 7.55 -15.89 6.17
C ILE A 172 6.99 -17.22 5.70
N SER A 173 7.22 -17.61 4.44
CA SER A 173 6.79 -18.94 3.96
C SER A 173 7.36 -20.04 4.85
N ARG A 174 6.56 -21.06 5.20
CA ARG A 174 7.06 -22.21 5.97
C ARG A 174 8.19 -22.94 5.26
N LEU A 175 8.16 -22.96 3.92
CA LEU A 175 9.24 -23.50 3.09
C LEU A 175 10.58 -22.77 3.26
N ALA A 176 10.59 -21.53 3.77
CA ALA A 176 11.82 -20.83 4.14
C ALA A 176 12.59 -21.55 5.24
N PHE A 177 11.91 -22.34 6.08
CA PHE A 177 12.47 -23.05 7.23
C PHE A 177 12.85 -24.51 6.93
N GLY A 178 12.61 -25.00 5.72
CA GLY A 178 12.96 -26.36 5.31
C GLY A 178 11.95 -27.00 4.36
N CYS A 179 12.39 -28.06 3.68
CA CYS A 179 11.57 -28.82 2.73
C CYS A 179 10.70 -29.89 3.40
N THR A 180 11.07 -30.34 4.60
CA THR A 180 10.28 -31.31 5.38
C THR A 180 9.71 -30.68 6.64
N TYR A 181 8.65 -31.30 7.17
CA TYR A 181 8.02 -30.86 8.41
C TYR A 181 9.02 -30.82 9.58
N GLU A 182 9.89 -31.82 9.70
CA GLU A 182 10.90 -31.90 10.77
C GLU A 182 11.95 -30.79 10.67
N GLN A 183 12.37 -30.45 9.44
CA GLN A 183 13.29 -29.34 9.20
C GLN A 183 12.64 -28.01 9.59
N GLN A 184 11.41 -27.78 9.14
CA GLN A 184 10.64 -26.59 9.47
C GLN A 184 10.45 -26.44 10.98
N GLU A 185 10.07 -27.52 11.66
CA GLU A 185 9.89 -27.52 13.12
C GLU A 185 11.17 -27.15 13.85
N ALA A 186 12.30 -27.76 13.48
CA ALA A 186 13.58 -27.47 14.13
C ALA A 186 14.03 -26.01 13.89
N ALA A 187 13.88 -25.50 12.67
CA ALA A 187 14.25 -24.12 12.36
C ALA A 187 13.31 -23.11 13.02
N ILE A 188 11.99 -23.34 13.00
CA ILE A 188 11.02 -22.47 13.70
C ILE A 188 11.25 -22.52 15.21
N ALA A 189 11.66 -23.65 15.78
CA ALA A 189 12.03 -23.76 17.18
C ALA A 189 13.20 -22.82 17.54
N ARG A 190 14.22 -22.76 16.68
CA ARG A 190 15.34 -21.82 16.82
C ARG A 190 14.91 -20.36 16.66
N LEU A 191 14.01 -20.06 15.73
CA LEU A 191 13.42 -18.72 15.58
C LEU A 191 12.70 -18.28 16.87
N LEU A 192 11.82 -19.12 17.41
CA LEU A 192 11.11 -18.84 18.67
C LEU A 192 12.09 -18.60 19.81
N TYR A 193 13.11 -19.47 19.93
CA TYR A 193 14.12 -19.35 20.96
C TYR A 193 14.91 -18.04 20.84
N PHE A 194 15.34 -17.68 19.62
CA PHE A 194 16.04 -16.43 19.35
C PHE A 194 15.21 -15.22 19.78
N VAL A 195 13.93 -15.17 19.39
CA VAL A 195 13.03 -14.05 19.73
C VAL A 195 12.87 -13.89 21.23
N GLU A 196 12.80 -15.01 21.97
CA GLU A 196 12.70 -14.99 23.43
C GLU A 196 14.01 -14.59 24.11
N LYS A 197 15.15 -15.05 23.58
CA LYS A 197 16.49 -14.75 24.08
C LYS A 197 16.84 -13.27 23.93
N PHE A 198 16.55 -12.67 22.77
CA PHE A 198 16.86 -11.27 22.46
C PHE A 198 15.63 -10.37 22.51
N TRP A 199 14.71 -10.67 23.44
CA TRP A 199 13.45 -9.95 23.56
C TRP A 199 13.65 -8.45 23.80
N ALA A 200 14.64 -8.05 24.61
CA ALA A 200 14.85 -6.66 24.96
C ALA A 200 15.28 -5.83 23.74
N GLU A 201 16.16 -6.39 22.93
CA GLU A 201 16.69 -5.83 21.69
C GLU A 201 15.57 -5.73 20.64
N LEU A 202 14.83 -6.82 20.44
CA LEU A 202 13.73 -6.87 19.49
C LEU A 202 12.54 -5.97 19.91
N LEU A 203 12.25 -5.86 21.20
CA LEU A 203 11.26 -4.91 21.73
C LEU A 203 11.66 -3.47 21.40
N ARG A 204 12.94 -3.13 21.57
CA ARG A 204 13.45 -1.80 21.23
C ARG A 204 13.43 -1.56 19.73
N PHE A 205 13.76 -2.56 18.93
CA PHE A 205 13.71 -2.52 17.48
C PHE A 205 12.28 -2.28 16.97
N SER A 206 11.29 -2.92 17.60
CA SER A 206 9.90 -2.96 17.16
C SER A 206 9.13 -1.65 17.28
N ARG A 207 9.65 -0.71 18.08
CA ARG A 207 9.00 0.59 18.40
C ARG A 207 7.69 0.45 19.20
N ARG A 208 7.43 -0.72 19.78
CA ARG A 208 6.31 -0.94 20.70
C ARG A 208 6.78 -0.87 22.15
N THR A 209 5.87 -0.47 23.03
CA THR A 209 6.06 -0.59 24.48
C THR A 209 5.75 -2.00 24.95
N GLN A 210 6.23 -2.38 26.15
CA GLN A 210 5.91 -3.69 26.73
C GLN A 210 4.39 -3.91 26.89
N SER A 211 3.64 -2.85 27.24
CA SER A 211 2.18 -2.94 27.36
C SER A 211 1.51 -3.24 26.01
N GLN A 212 1.95 -2.57 24.94
CA GLN A 212 1.45 -2.82 23.59
C GLN A 212 1.79 -4.25 23.13
N MET A 213 3.00 -4.73 23.42
CA MET A 213 3.40 -6.10 23.11
C MET A 213 2.55 -7.12 23.87
N ASN A 214 2.37 -6.96 25.18
CA ASN A 214 1.56 -7.88 25.99
C ASN A 214 0.11 -7.98 25.50
N ARG A 215 -0.42 -6.92 24.91
CA ARG A 215 -1.80 -6.89 24.40
C ARG A 215 -1.94 -7.47 22.99
N TRP A 216 -0.98 -7.22 22.11
CA TRP A 216 -1.15 -7.45 20.66
C TRP A 216 -0.18 -8.48 20.07
N ALA A 217 0.93 -8.76 20.74
CA ALA A 217 2.02 -9.61 20.26
C ALA A 217 2.80 -10.21 21.44
N ALA A 218 2.10 -10.94 22.32
CA ALA A 218 2.67 -11.44 23.57
C ALA A 218 3.82 -12.43 23.32
N ARG A 219 4.80 -12.46 24.23
CA ARG A 219 5.84 -13.49 24.22
C ARG A 219 5.34 -14.79 24.86
N TYR A 220 5.88 -15.92 24.46
CA TYR A 220 5.62 -17.21 25.09
C TYR A 220 6.36 -17.38 26.42
N GLY A 221 7.51 -16.70 26.55
CA GLY A 221 8.45 -16.86 27.65
C GLY A 221 9.56 -17.86 27.30
N ILE A 222 10.78 -17.55 27.71
CA ILE A 222 11.98 -18.29 27.36
C ILE A 222 12.04 -19.67 28.04
N ARG A 223 12.48 -20.68 27.27
CA ARG A 223 12.78 -22.05 27.72
C ARG A 223 14.27 -22.38 27.59
N LEU A 224 14.71 -23.54 28.08
CA LEU A 224 16.13 -23.87 28.10
C LEU A 224 16.63 -24.22 26.70
N THR A 225 15.83 -24.93 25.92
CA THR A 225 16.20 -25.39 24.57
C THR A 225 15.19 -24.94 23.51
N PRO A 226 15.60 -24.84 22.23
CA PRO A 226 14.68 -24.59 21.13
C PRO A 226 13.51 -25.59 21.08
N SER A 227 13.80 -26.88 21.27
CA SER A 227 12.79 -27.94 21.28
C SER A 227 11.75 -27.76 22.39
N GLU A 228 12.17 -27.40 23.61
CA GLU A 228 11.25 -27.04 24.69
C GLU A 228 10.44 -25.77 24.37
N GLN A 229 11.06 -24.79 23.73
CA GLN A 229 10.40 -23.55 23.31
C GLN A 229 9.27 -23.83 22.32
N MET A 230 9.52 -24.65 21.30
CA MET A 230 8.51 -25.07 20.33
C MET A 230 7.35 -25.82 21.00
N ASN A 231 7.66 -26.79 21.85
CA ASN A 231 6.65 -27.55 22.59
C ASN A 231 5.80 -26.61 23.46
N HIS A 232 6.40 -25.66 24.16
CA HIS A 232 5.67 -24.69 24.97
C HIS A 232 4.79 -23.77 24.12
N ALA A 233 5.29 -23.28 22.99
CA ALA A 233 4.53 -22.41 22.08
C ALA A 233 3.28 -23.11 21.52
N LYS A 234 3.42 -24.36 21.04
CA LYS A 234 2.30 -25.15 20.49
C LYS A 234 1.25 -25.53 21.51
N ASN A 235 1.66 -25.76 22.75
CA ASN A 235 0.75 -26.12 23.84
C ASN A 235 0.20 -24.88 24.58
N SER A 236 0.62 -23.68 24.20
CA SER A 236 0.08 -22.46 24.76
C SER A 236 -1.29 -22.17 24.14
N CYS A 237 -2.28 -21.80 24.97
CA CYS A 237 -3.56 -21.29 24.48
C CYS A 237 -3.47 -19.80 24.08
N ALA A 238 -2.30 -19.33 23.65
CA ALA A 238 -2.02 -17.91 23.41
C ALA A 238 -2.71 -17.36 22.14
N GLY A 239 -3.18 -18.24 21.25
CA GLY A 239 -3.86 -17.87 20.01
C GLY A 239 -2.94 -17.09 19.05
N ARG A 240 -3.55 -16.23 18.21
CA ARG A 240 -2.83 -15.46 17.19
C ARG A 240 -2.01 -14.28 17.73
N TYR A 241 -2.30 -13.80 18.94
CA TYR A 241 -1.73 -12.56 19.48
C TYR A 241 -0.37 -12.79 20.15
N THR A 242 0.52 -13.50 19.45
CA THR A 242 1.88 -13.80 19.89
C THR A 242 2.90 -13.10 19.00
N ALA A 243 4.08 -12.75 19.53
CA ALA A 243 5.11 -12.06 18.75
C ALA A 243 5.55 -12.86 17.52
N VAL A 244 5.57 -14.18 17.65
CA VAL A 244 5.71 -15.13 16.55
C VAL A 244 4.43 -15.97 16.54
N ASN A 245 3.61 -15.80 15.52
CA ASN A 245 2.35 -16.51 15.36
C ASN A 245 2.54 -17.71 14.41
N LEU A 246 2.13 -18.89 14.89
CA LEU A 246 2.29 -20.18 14.23
C LEU A 246 0.96 -20.72 13.68
N THR A 247 -0.16 -20.00 13.81
CA THR A 247 -1.49 -20.50 13.44
C THR A 247 -1.73 -20.55 11.93
N ASN A 248 -0.93 -19.83 11.14
CA ASN A 248 -1.09 -19.78 9.69
C ASN A 248 -0.56 -21.09 9.05
N ALA A 249 -1.31 -21.61 8.08
CA ALA A 249 -0.99 -22.89 7.44
C ALA A 249 0.31 -22.80 6.63
N ASP A 250 0.43 -21.78 5.78
CA ASP A 250 1.55 -21.67 4.82
C ASP A 250 2.69 -20.75 5.29
N THR A 251 2.48 -19.99 6.37
CA THR A 251 3.44 -18.98 6.84
C THR A 251 3.67 -19.01 8.35
N VAL A 252 4.80 -18.47 8.78
CA VAL A 252 5.06 -18.03 10.16
C VAL A 252 5.01 -16.52 10.17
N GLU A 253 4.27 -15.93 11.10
CA GLU A 253 4.00 -14.49 11.12
C GLU A 253 4.73 -13.81 12.30
N ILE A 254 5.51 -12.77 12.02
CA ILE A 254 6.13 -11.91 13.03
C ILE A 254 5.26 -10.69 13.26
N ARG A 255 4.63 -10.59 14.44
CA ARG A 255 3.60 -9.58 14.74
C ARG A 255 4.11 -8.39 15.55
N MET A 256 5.39 -8.38 15.88
CA MET A 256 5.90 -7.47 16.91
C MET A 256 6.09 -6.02 16.46
N PHE A 257 6.23 -5.76 15.16
CA PHE A 257 6.61 -4.43 14.68
C PHE A 257 5.44 -3.45 14.70
N ARG A 258 5.72 -2.20 15.03
CA ARG A 258 4.76 -1.09 14.86
C ARG A 258 4.66 -0.72 13.37
N GLY A 259 3.48 -0.34 12.89
CA GLY A 259 3.26 0.18 11.55
C GLY A 259 4.18 1.35 11.19
N THR A 260 4.49 1.52 9.90
CA THR A 260 5.35 2.59 9.38
C THR A 260 5.08 2.83 7.89
N LEU A 261 5.08 4.09 7.47
CA LEU A 261 5.12 4.49 6.05
C LEU A 261 6.53 4.95 5.62
N LYS A 262 7.50 4.99 6.55
CA LYS A 262 8.90 5.29 6.23
C LYS A 262 9.52 4.08 5.52
N LEU A 263 9.89 4.23 4.26
CA LEU A 263 10.45 3.17 3.42
C LEU A 263 11.70 2.52 4.03
N ASN A 264 12.66 3.31 4.52
CA ASN A 264 13.89 2.77 5.13
C ASN A 264 13.60 1.89 6.35
N THR A 265 12.62 2.28 7.14
CA THR A 265 12.17 1.50 8.30
C THR A 265 11.53 0.17 7.88
N LEU A 266 10.71 0.18 6.81
CA LEU A 266 10.10 -1.03 6.27
C LEU A 266 11.17 -2.00 5.74
N LYS A 267 12.14 -1.49 4.97
CA LYS A 267 13.28 -2.27 4.47
C LYS A 267 14.11 -2.85 5.61
N ALA A 268 14.46 -2.05 6.62
CA ALA A 268 15.18 -2.51 7.80
C ALA A 268 14.43 -3.63 8.53
N THR A 269 13.11 -3.56 8.64
CA THR A 269 12.29 -4.63 9.22
C THR A 269 12.38 -5.92 8.39
N LEU A 270 12.28 -5.84 7.05
CA LEU A 270 12.41 -7.02 6.19
C LEU A 270 13.82 -7.63 6.25
N GLN A 271 14.86 -6.80 6.27
CA GLN A 271 16.25 -7.24 6.40
C GLN A 271 16.48 -7.93 7.76
N MET A 272 15.95 -7.37 8.85
CA MET A 272 15.99 -8.01 10.18
C MET A 272 15.34 -9.40 10.13
N VAL A 273 14.12 -9.49 9.58
CA VAL A 273 13.41 -10.77 9.49
C VAL A 273 14.14 -11.77 8.60
N ASN A 274 14.77 -11.33 7.49
CA ASN A 274 15.59 -12.21 6.66
C ASN A 274 16.77 -12.79 7.45
N HIS A 275 17.46 -11.99 8.25
CA HIS A 275 18.53 -12.45 9.14
C HIS A 275 18.05 -13.42 10.22
N LEU A 276 16.86 -13.17 10.79
CA LEU A 276 16.25 -14.13 11.73
C LEU A 276 16.01 -15.50 11.07
N VAL A 277 15.60 -15.53 9.80
CA VAL A 277 15.43 -16.77 9.04
C VAL A 277 16.77 -17.44 8.79
N GLU A 278 17.82 -16.69 8.43
CA GLU A 278 19.15 -17.26 8.21
C GLU A 278 19.70 -17.92 9.48
N VAL A 279 19.62 -17.24 10.63
CA VAL A 279 20.00 -17.81 11.92
C VAL A 279 19.19 -19.08 12.22
N ALA A 280 17.87 -19.03 12.02
CA ALA A 280 16.99 -20.15 12.27
C ALA A 280 17.31 -21.37 11.39
N VAL A 281 17.76 -21.19 10.15
CA VAL A 281 18.01 -22.29 9.22
C VAL A 281 19.46 -22.79 9.27
N SER A 282 20.43 -21.89 9.41
CA SER A 282 21.86 -22.22 9.28
C SER A 282 22.50 -22.72 10.57
N MET A 283 22.00 -22.31 11.74
CA MET A 283 22.60 -22.64 13.02
C MET A 283 22.04 -23.91 13.65
N SER A 284 22.84 -24.58 14.47
CA SER A 284 22.38 -25.65 15.35
C SER A 284 21.73 -25.08 16.62
N ASP A 285 20.98 -25.91 17.35
CA ASP A 285 20.35 -25.52 18.60
C ASP A 285 21.38 -24.98 19.62
N THR A 286 22.51 -25.67 19.77
CA THR A 286 23.62 -25.22 20.64
C THR A 286 24.20 -23.89 20.19
N ALA A 287 24.40 -23.70 18.88
CA ALA A 287 24.98 -22.46 18.36
C ALA A 287 24.04 -21.27 18.61
N VAL A 288 22.72 -21.42 18.45
CA VAL A 288 21.73 -20.36 18.79
C VAL A 288 21.70 -20.10 20.31
N GLN A 289 21.84 -21.15 21.13
CA GLN A 289 21.91 -21.03 22.59
C GLN A 289 23.16 -20.26 23.06
N GLU A 290 24.28 -20.37 22.35
CA GLU A 290 25.54 -19.69 22.68
C GLU A 290 25.67 -18.30 22.04
N LEU A 291 24.94 -18.04 20.94
CA LEU A 291 24.98 -16.78 20.18
C LEU A 291 24.79 -15.54 21.06
N SER A 292 25.63 -14.51 20.93
CA SER A 292 25.38 -13.20 21.53
C SER A 292 24.67 -12.26 20.55
N TRP A 293 24.12 -11.14 21.04
CA TRP A 293 23.55 -10.13 20.15
C TRP A 293 24.62 -9.51 19.26
N PHE A 294 25.86 -9.41 19.72
CA PHE A 294 26.98 -8.90 18.92
C PHE A 294 27.33 -9.85 17.78
N ASP A 295 27.43 -11.15 18.06
CA ASP A 295 27.69 -12.17 17.03
C ASP A 295 26.59 -12.15 15.96
N PHE A 296 25.33 -11.96 16.37
CA PHE A 296 24.21 -11.80 15.43
C PHE A 296 24.37 -10.58 14.51
N LEU A 297 24.94 -9.48 15.02
CA LEU A 297 25.11 -8.24 14.27
C LEU A 297 26.32 -8.24 13.35
N ASP A 298 27.32 -9.07 13.61
CA ASP A 298 28.56 -9.14 12.80
C ASP A 298 28.28 -9.64 11.37
N ASP A 299 27.25 -10.47 11.19
CA ASP A 299 26.84 -10.99 9.87
C ASP A 299 25.88 -10.06 9.12
N VAL A 300 25.47 -8.94 9.73
CA VAL A 300 24.55 -7.97 9.10
C VAL A 300 25.32 -7.02 8.19
N THR A 301 24.95 -7.00 6.91
CA THR A 301 25.62 -6.18 5.88
C THR A 301 24.71 -5.15 5.22
N GLU A 302 23.40 -5.22 5.49
CA GLU A 302 22.38 -4.46 4.80
C GLU A 302 22.27 -3.03 5.34
N PRO A 303 22.31 -2.01 4.46
CA PRO A 303 22.49 -0.64 4.89
C PRO A 303 21.30 -0.10 5.69
N GLU A 304 20.05 -0.37 5.28
CA GLU A 304 18.88 0.13 6.01
C GLU A 304 18.78 -0.48 7.42
N LEU A 305 19.10 -1.77 7.57
CA LEU A 305 19.14 -2.44 8.87
C LEU A 305 20.24 -1.88 9.77
N ILE A 306 21.47 -1.73 9.26
CA ILE A 306 22.59 -1.15 10.02
C ILE A 306 22.24 0.26 10.49
N GLN A 307 21.74 1.10 9.58
CA GLN A 307 21.32 2.46 9.91
C GLN A 307 20.25 2.45 11.01
N TYR A 308 19.21 1.64 10.84
CA TYR A 308 18.11 1.58 11.79
C TYR A 308 18.56 1.05 13.17
N LEU A 309 19.45 0.06 13.22
CA LEU A 309 20.03 -0.45 14.47
C LEU A 309 20.87 0.62 15.19
N LYS A 310 21.64 1.43 14.46
CA LYS A 310 22.39 2.58 15.01
C LYS A 310 21.46 3.64 15.59
N GLU A 311 20.42 4.04 14.85
CA GLU A 311 19.40 5.00 15.31
C GLU A 311 18.71 4.52 16.60
N ARG A 312 18.50 3.20 16.72
CA ARG A 312 17.92 2.57 17.90
C ARG A 312 18.93 2.28 19.01
N ARG A 313 20.22 2.61 18.84
CA ARG A 313 21.34 2.24 19.75
C ARG A 313 21.32 0.75 20.13
N LEU A 314 21.07 -0.09 19.13
CA LEU A 314 21.15 -1.55 19.18
C LEU A 314 22.42 -2.07 18.52
N TYR A 315 23.11 -1.22 17.75
CA TYR A 315 24.41 -1.47 17.16
C TYR A 315 25.48 -0.75 17.97
N VAL A 316 26.58 -1.43 18.31
CA VAL A 316 27.74 -0.79 18.94
C VAL A 316 28.94 -1.06 18.05
N ASN A 317 29.29 -0.10 17.18
CA ASN A 317 30.68 0.27 16.88
C ASN A 317 30.76 1.55 16.01
N GLU A 318 31.71 2.40 16.44
CA GLU A 318 32.29 3.68 15.97
C GLU A 318 31.41 4.79 15.34
N PRO A 319 31.70 6.08 15.64
CA PRO A 319 30.94 7.21 15.13
C PRO A 319 31.01 7.25 13.60
N VAL A 320 29.84 7.23 12.96
CA VAL A 320 29.73 7.49 11.52
C VAL A 320 30.12 8.94 11.30
N SER A 321 31.20 9.17 10.55
CA SER A 321 31.49 10.50 10.02
C SER A 321 30.31 10.93 9.16
N ALA A 322 29.64 12.02 9.55
CA ALA A 322 28.65 12.66 8.72
C ALA A 322 29.32 13.02 7.39
N SER A 323 28.97 12.31 6.31
CA SER A 323 29.19 12.81 4.96
C SER A 323 28.16 13.89 4.72
N GLU A 324 28.64 15.09 4.43
CA GLU A 324 27.85 16.27 4.08
C GLU A 324 26.85 15.92 2.97
N GLU A 325 25.58 16.21 3.23
CA GLU A 325 24.53 16.23 2.20
C GLU A 325 24.86 17.38 1.23
N GLU A 326 25.09 17.06 -0.05
CA GLU A 326 24.90 17.99 -1.18
C GLU A 326 23.50 17.81 -1.78
#